data_AF-J9CIV4-F1
#
_entry.id   AF-J9CIV4-F1
#
_cell.length_a   1.000
_cell.length_b   1.000
_cell.length_c   1.000
_cell.angle_alpha   90.00
_cell.angle_beta   90.00
_cell.angle_gamma   90.00
#
_symmetry.space_group_name_H-M   'P 1'
#
loop_
_entity.id
_entity.type
_entity.pdbx_description
1 polymer ?
#
loop_
_entity_poly.entity_id
_entity_poly.type
_entity_poly.pdbx_seq_one_letter_code
_entity_poly.pdbx_strand_id
1 'polypeptide(L)'
;MQKGNIGVTTENIFPIIKKFLYSDHEIFLRELVSNAVDASQKLKTYAAKGEFKGEMGDLTVRVSLGQDTITISDRGIGLTAEEIDKYINQIAFSGANDFLEKYKDDANAIIGHFGLGFYSAFMVAKKVEIVTKSYRDGAQAVKWSCDGSPEFTIEDTEKDDRGTDIILHIDDDCKEFLEEGRIASLLTKYCRFLPIPVAFGKKKEWKDGKQVETTEDNVINETEPLWTRKPVDLKDEDYKKFYRELYPMADEPLFWIHLNVDYPFNLTGILYFPKVKSNLELQRNKIQLYCNQVYVTDSVEGIVPDFLTLLHGVIDSPDIPLNVSRSYLQSDSNVKKISTYIYEEGERSSSIYFQE
;
A
#
# COMPACT_ATOMS: atom_id res chain seq x y z
N MET A 1 15.61 -18.75 42.22
CA MET A 1 15.61 -18.22 40.84
C MET A 1 14.68 -19.12 40.04
N GLN A 2 13.50 -18.63 39.67
CA GLN A 2 12.49 -19.43 38.98
C GLN A 2 12.68 -19.21 37.47
N LYS A 3 13.04 -20.26 36.74
CA LYS A 3 13.02 -20.27 35.27
C LYS A 3 11.71 -20.94 34.84
N GLY A 4 10.96 -20.27 33.99
CA GLY A 4 9.75 -20.79 33.36
C GLY A 4 9.73 -20.36 31.90
N ASN A 5 9.06 -21.15 31.05
CA ASN A 5 8.79 -20.78 29.68
C ASN A 5 7.43 -20.08 29.62
N ILE A 6 7.31 -19.04 28.80
CA ILE A 6 6.03 -18.39 28.52
C ILE A 6 5.31 -19.28 27.51
N GLY A 7 4.11 -19.76 27.86
CA GLY A 7 3.23 -20.45 26.92
C GLY A 7 2.36 -19.47 26.17
N VAL A 8 2.24 -19.64 24.85
CA VAL A 8 1.27 -18.91 24.01
C VAL A 8 0.19 -19.89 23.60
N THR A 9 -1.08 -19.56 23.87
CA THR A 9 -2.23 -20.37 23.40
C THR A 9 -2.73 -19.85 22.06
N THR A 10 -2.71 -20.71 21.05
CA THR A 10 -3.08 -20.39 19.65
C THR A 10 -4.54 -19.95 19.51
N GLU A 11 -5.43 -20.44 20.37
CA GLU A 11 -6.86 -20.10 20.40
C GLU A 11 -7.14 -18.60 20.56
N ASN A 12 -6.21 -17.85 21.18
CA ASN A 12 -6.37 -16.41 21.42
C ASN A 12 -5.77 -15.53 20.34
N ILE A 13 -5.09 -16.09 19.32
CA ILE A 13 -4.30 -15.29 18.40
C ILE A 13 -5.16 -14.42 17.48
N PHE A 14 -6.24 -14.95 16.91
CA PHE A 14 -7.16 -14.19 16.06
C PHE A 14 -7.91 -13.11 16.84
N PRO A 15 -8.49 -13.37 18.03
CA PRO A 15 -9.04 -12.32 18.88
C PRO A 15 -8.03 -11.20 19.22
N ILE A 16 -6.76 -11.56 19.46
CA ILE A 16 -5.70 -10.58 19.73
C ILE A 16 -5.35 -9.77 18.48
N ILE A 17 -5.20 -10.41 17.32
CA ILE A 17 -4.93 -9.74 16.04
C ILE A 17 -6.06 -8.77 15.71
N LYS A 18 -7.31 -9.24 15.80
CA LYS A 18 -8.50 -8.38 15.66
C LYS A 18 -8.40 -7.18 16.61
N LYS A 19 -8.12 -7.43 17.90
CA LYS A 19 -7.99 -6.37 18.93
C LYS A 19 -6.86 -5.38 18.72
N PHE A 20 -5.69 -5.82 18.26
CA PHE A 20 -4.54 -4.96 18.01
C PHE A 20 -4.66 -4.17 16.71
N LEU A 21 -5.37 -4.70 15.72
CA LEU A 21 -5.59 -4.05 14.43
C LEU A 21 -6.87 -3.18 14.41
N TYR A 22 -7.78 -3.33 15.38
CA TYR A 22 -9.08 -2.62 15.47
C TYR A 22 -9.02 -1.09 15.50
N SER A 23 -7.85 -0.45 15.48
CA SER A 23 -7.78 1.00 15.32
C SER A 23 -8.30 1.47 13.96
N ASP A 24 -8.23 0.65 12.90
CA ASP A 24 -8.83 0.97 11.60
C ASP A 24 -9.16 -0.29 10.80
N HIS A 25 -10.45 -0.64 10.69
CA HIS A 25 -10.91 -1.77 9.87
C HIS A 25 -10.57 -1.61 8.39
N GLU A 26 -10.29 -0.39 7.95
CA GLU A 26 -9.97 -0.02 6.56
C GLU A 26 -8.65 -0.59 6.04
N ILE A 27 -7.74 -1.00 6.94
CA ILE A 27 -6.36 -1.36 6.60
C ILE A 27 -6.28 -2.68 5.80
N PHE A 28 -7.30 -3.54 5.85
CA PHE A 28 -7.25 -4.84 5.15
C PHE A 28 -6.99 -4.70 3.64
N LEU A 29 -7.61 -3.74 2.96
CA LEU A 29 -7.38 -3.51 1.53
C LEU A 29 -5.94 -3.09 1.27
N ARG A 30 -5.39 -2.20 2.11
CA ARG A 30 -3.99 -1.77 2.00
C ARG A 30 -3.07 -2.98 2.05
N GLU A 31 -3.23 -3.84 3.06
CA GLU A 31 -2.36 -5.01 3.25
C GLU A 31 -2.50 -6.02 2.11
N LEU A 32 -3.72 -6.36 1.72
CA LEU A 32 -3.96 -7.40 0.70
C LEU A 32 -3.55 -6.94 -0.70
N VAL A 33 -3.84 -5.69 -1.07
CA VAL A 33 -3.39 -5.13 -2.35
C VAL A 33 -1.87 -4.98 -2.34
N SER A 34 -1.25 -4.55 -1.24
CA SER A 34 0.22 -4.47 -1.15
C SER A 34 0.87 -5.85 -1.32
N ASN A 35 0.31 -6.91 -0.75
CA ASN A 35 0.81 -8.28 -0.96
C ASN A 35 0.72 -8.73 -2.43
N ALA A 36 -0.36 -8.37 -3.12
CA ALA A 36 -0.54 -8.63 -4.56
C ALA A 36 0.48 -7.85 -5.43
N VAL A 37 0.75 -6.60 -5.05
CA VAL A 37 1.78 -5.76 -5.66
C VAL A 37 3.17 -6.35 -5.45
N ASP A 38 3.49 -6.76 -4.22
CA ASP A 38 4.75 -7.44 -3.88
C ASP A 38 4.93 -8.72 -4.69
N ALA A 39 3.88 -9.53 -4.85
CA ALA A 39 3.94 -10.74 -5.68
C ALA A 39 4.31 -10.43 -7.13
N SER A 40 3.81 -9.33 -7.68
CA SER A 40 4.15 -8.86 -9.02
C SER A 40 5.57 -8.28 -9.11
N GLN A 41 6.02 -7.55 -8.08
CA GLN A 41 7.39 -7.02 -8.02
C GLN A 41 8.42 -8.14 -7.88
N LYS A 42 8.17 -9.15 -7.03
CA LYS A 42 9.02 -10.34 -6.93
C LYS A 42 9.17 -11.03 -8.28
N LEU A 43 8.07 -11.16 -9.03
CA LEU A 43 8.11 -11.73 -10.37
C LEU A 43 8.97 -10.88 -11.33
N LYS A 44 8.83 -9.53 -11.29
CA LYS A 44 9.70 -8.61 -12.06
C LYS A 44 11.17 -8.83 -11.71
N THR A 45 11.52 -8.95 -10.43
CA THR A 45 12.90 -9.23 -10.01
C THR A 45 13.38 -10.60 -10.51
N TYR A 46 12.57 -11.65 -10.39
CA TYR A 46 12.92 -12.97 -10.92
C TYR A 46 13.16 -12.94 -12.43
N ALA A 47 12.35 -12.20 -13.18
CA ALA A 47 12.56 -12.02 -14.61
C ALA A 47 13.88 -11.29 -14.90
N ALA A 48 14.16 -10.19 -14.19
CA ALA A 48 15.39 -9.41 -14.34
C ALA A 48 16.67 -10.20 -13.99
N LYS A 49 16.59 -11.13 -13.03
CA LYS A 49 17.70 -12.03 -12.65
C LYS A 49 17.74 -13.32 -13.50
N GLY A 50 16.81 -13.52 -14.43
CA GLY A 50 16.74 -14.71 -15.29
C GLY A 50 16.19 -15.98 -14.63
N GLU A 51 15.60 -15.85 -13.45
CA GLU A 51 14.95 -16.94 -12.69
C GLU A 51 13.51 -17.21 -13.17
N PHE A 52 12.86 -16.22 -13.80
CA PHE A 52 11.58 -16.38 -14.49
C PHE A 52 11.76 -16.20 -16.00
N LYS A 53 11.33 -17.18 -16.80
CA LYS A 53 11.46 -17.20 -18.27
C LYS A 53 10.13 -17.16 -19.01
N GLY A 54 9.02 -17.15 -18.27
CA GLY A 54 7.68 -17.06 -18.87
C GLY A 54 7.33 -15.64 -19.29
N GLU A 55 6.14 -15.49 -19.88
CA GLU A 55 5.61 -14.17 -20.23
C GLU A 55 5.07 -13.45 -18.99
N MET A 56 5.55 -12.22 -18.78
CA MET A 56 5.06 -11.34 -17.72
C MET A 56 3.57 -11.04 -17.88
N GLY A 57 3.12 -10.80 -19.11
CA GLY A 57 1.75 -10.39 -19.44
C GLY A 57 1.22 -9.27 -18.55
N ASP A 58 -0.08 -9.26 -18.31
CA ASP A 58 -0.73 -8.22 -17.51
C ASP A 58 -0.65 -8.51 -16.00
N LEU A 59 0.08 -7.67 -15.28
CA LEU A 59 0.26 -7.76 -13.82
C LEU A 59 -0.72 -6.90 -13.03
N THR A 60 -1.74 -6.34 -13.68
CA THR A 60 -2.76 -5.52 -13.01
C THR A 60 -3.42 -6.32 -11.88
N VAL A 61 -3.33 -5.77 -10.66
CA VAL A 61 -4.04 -6.28 -9.49
C VAL A 61 -5.49 -5.87 -9.61
N ARG A 62 -6.41 -6.83 -9.52
CA ARG A 62 -7.85 -6.59 -9.71
C ARG A 62 -8.58 -6.77 -8.40
N VAL A 63 -9.34 -5.75 -8.01
CA VAL A 63 -10.28 -5.82 -6.90
C VAL A 63 -11.69 -5.91 -7.49
N SER A 64 -12.47 -6.88 -7.03
CA SER A 64 -13.83 -7.10 -7.51
C SER A 64 -14.79 -7.39 -6.35
N LEU A 65 -16.04 -7.01 -6.53
CA LEU A 65 -17.12 -7.25 -5.58
C LEU A 65 -18.05 -8.33 -6.15
N GLY A 66 -18.28 -9.37 -5.35
CA GLY A 66 -19.36 -10.33 -5.56
C GLY A 66 -20.58 -9.96 -4.74
N GLN A 67 -21.55 -10.87 -4.65
CA GLN A 67 -22.78 -10.64 -3.88
C GLN A 67 -22.49 -10.41 -2.39
N ASP A 68 -21.62 -11.25 -1.80
CA ASP A 68 -21.21 -11.17 -0.39
C ASP A 68 -19.69 -11.33 -0.22
N THR A 69 -18.93 -11.06 -1.30
CA THR A 69 -17.50 -11.29 -1.33
C THR A 69 -16.71 -10.11 -1.89
N ILE A 70 -15.49 -9.94 -1.41
CA ILE A 70 -14.47 -9.11 -2.05
C ILE A 70 -13.34 -10.03 -2.53
N THR A 71 -12.91 -9.88 -3.78
CA THR A 71 -11.81 -10.66 -4.33
C THR A 71 -10.68 -9.75 -4.77
N ILE A 72 -9.47 -10.00 -4.27
CA ILE A 72 -8.22 -9.38 -4.73
C ILE A 72 -7.48 -10.44 -5.54
N SER A 73 -7.29 -10.18 -6.83
CA SER A 73 -6.65 -11.10 -7.77
C SER A 73 -5.37 -10.48 -8.31
N ASP A 74 -4.27 -11.24 -8.28
CA ASP A 74 -2.99 -10.88 -8.86
C ASP A 74 -2.48 -11.97 -9.80
N ARG A 75 -1.61 -11.58 -10.72
CA ARG A 75 -0.91 -12.46 -11.67
C ARG A 75 0.59 -12.55 -11.38
N GLY A 76 0.95 -12.41 -10.10
CA GLY A 76 2.32 -12.42 -9.60
C GLY A 76 2.92 -13.83 -9.51
N ILE A 77 3.74 -14.06 -8.50
CA ILE A 77 4.45 -15.34 -8.32
C ILE A 77 3.54 -16.51 -7.92
N GLY A 78 2.37 -16.26 -7.32
CA GLY A 78 1.56 -17.31 -6.69
C GLY A 78 2.31 -18.06 -5.58
N LEU A 79 1.70 -19.11 -5.04
CA LEU A 79 2.26 -19.92 -3.95
C LEU A 79 2.13 -21.42 -4.26
N THR A 80 3.05 -22.22 -3.73
CA THR A 80 2.87 -23.69 -3.62
C THR A 80 2.18 -24.07 -2.30
N ALA A 81 1.77 -25.34 -2.15
CA ALA A 81 1.21 -25.85 -0.90
C ALA A 81 2.16 -25.65 0.29
N GLU A 82 3.46 -25.89 0.08
CA GLU A 82 4.48 -25.72 1.12
C GLU A 82 4.68 -24.25 1.49
N GLU A 83 4.55 -23.34 0.53
CA GLU A 83 4.64 -21.90 0.76
C GLU A 83 3.40 -21.38 1.50
N ILE A 84 2.21 -21.93 1.23
CA ILE A 84 1.01 -21.66 2.06
C ILE A 84 1.27 -22.13 3.50
N ASP A 85 1.78 -23.34 3.70
CA ASP A 85 2.07 -23.82 5.05
C ASP A 85 3.05 -22.91 5.80
N LYS A 86 4.12 -22.51 5.12
CA LYS A 86 5.16 -21.67 5.71
C LYS A 86 4.75 -20.21 5.94
N TYR A 87 4.02 -19.59 5.01
CA TYR A 87 3.78 -18.14 5.03
C TYR A 87 2.36 -17.75 5.43
N ILE A 88 1.40 -18.67 5.37
CA ILE A 88 -0.02 -18.43 5.69
C ILE A 88 -0.45 -19.20 6.94
N ASN A 89 0.04 -20.42 7.18
CA ASN A 89 -0.34 -21.18 8.38
C ASN A 89 0.58 -20.90 9.58
N GLN A 90 1.84 -20.54 9.33
CA GLN A 90 2.78 -20.19 10.39
C GLN A 90 2.84 -18.67 10.59
N ILE A 91 2.18 -18.22 11.65
CA ILE A 91 2.10 -16.81 12.01
C ILE A 91 3.52 -16.24 12.26
N ALA A 92 3.73 -15.00 11.81
CA ALA A 92 4.98 -14.22 11.92
C ALA A 92 6.12 -14.63 10.96
N PHE A 93 5.88 -15.53 10.00
CA PHE A 93 6.79 -15.76 8.88
C PHE A 93 6.30 -15.02 7.63
N SER A 94 7.23 -14.44 6.87
CA SER A 94 6.90 -13.69 5.65
C SER A 94 7.82 -14.10 4.52
N GLY A 95 7.25 -14.51 3.39
CA GLY A 95 8.00 -14.76 2.16
C GLY A 95 8.62 -13.49 1.57
N ALA A 96 8.24 -12.30 2.06
CA ALA A 96 8.95 -11.07 1.74
C ALA A 96 10.32 -11.00 2.44
N ASN A 97 10.43 -11.42 3.70
CA ASN A 97 11.72 -11.39 4.41
C ASN A 97 12.72 -12.35 3.78
N ASP A 98 12.29 -13.58 3.46
CA ASP A 98 13.12 -14.55 2.74
C ASP A 98 13.60 -14.01 1.39
N PHE A 99 12.74 -13.25 0.69
CA PHE A 99 13.10 -12.59 -0.56
C PHE A 99 14.15 -11.50 -0.34
N LEU A 100 13.94 -10.62 0.65
CA LEU A 100 14.87 -9.53 0.97
C LEU A 100 16.25 -10.04 1.39
N GLU A 101 16.30 -11.14 2.14
CA GLU A 101 17.57 -11.80 2.51
C GLU A 101 18.32 -12.32 1.28
N LYS A 102 17.59 -12.84 0.29
CA LYS A 102 18.16 -13.36 -0.97
C LYS A 102 18.55 -12.23 -1.94
N TYR A 103 17.80 -11.14 -1.99
CA TYR A 103 17.98 -10.02 -2.93
C TYR A 103 18.20 -8.69 -2.20
N LYS A 104 19.29 -8.60 -1.44
CA LYS A 104 19.60 -7.43 -0.60
C LYS A 104 19.67 -6.11 -1.36
N ASP A 105 20.07 -6.14 -2.63
CA ASP A 105 20.17 -4.95 -3.48
C ASP A 105 18.79 -4.46 -3.99
N ASP A 106 17.78 -5.32 -3.93
CA ASP A 106 16.41 -5.06 -4.39
C ASP A 106 15.46 -4.81 -3.19
N ALA A 107 16.02 -4.51 -2.02
CA ALA A 107 15.29 -4.48 -0.76
C ALA A 107 14.19 -3.42 -0.68
N ASN A 108 14.36 -2.31 -1.40
CA ASN A 108 13.39 -1.21 -1.44
C ASN A 108 12.18 -1.50 -2.34
N ALA A 109 12.18 -2.61 -3.08
CA ALA A 109 11.10 -2.93 -4.00
C ALA A 109 9.93 -3.66 -3.34
N ILE A 110 10.04 -4.11 -2.09
CA ILE A 110 9.00 -4.91 -1.41
C ILE A 110 8.39 -4.11 -0.26
N ILE A 111 7.07 -4.14 -0.17
CA ILE A 111 6.25 -3.36 0.76
C ILE A 111 6.10 -4.09 2.11
N GLY A 112 5.75 -5.38 2.10
CA GLY A 112 5.42 -6.14 3.31
C GLY A 112 6.63 -6.74 4.03
N HIS A 113 6.70 -6.62 5.37
CA HIS A 113 7.83 -7.19 6.17
C HIS A 113 7.41 -8.10 7.34
N PHE A 114 6.19 -7.98 7.88
CA PHE A 114 5.87 -8.57 9.19
C PHE A 114 5.09 -9.89 9.16
N GLY A 115 4.63 -10.35 7.98
CA GLY A 115 3.95 -11.65 7.86
C GLY A 115 2.59 -11.75 8.59
N LEU A 116 2.02 -10.61 8.96
CA LEU A 116 0.73 -10.52 9.67
C LEU A 116 -0.35 -9.82 8.86
N GLY A 117 0.02 -9.09 7.80
CA GLY A 117 -0.90 -8.28 6.99
C GLY A 117 -2.05 -9.09 6.39
N PHE A 118 -1.81 -10.34 6.01
CA PHE A 118 -2.85 -11.24 5.51
C PHE A 118 -4.02 -11.41 6.49
N TYR A 119 -3.75 -11.56 7.80
CA TYR A 119 -4.79 -11.82 8.79
C TYR A 119 -5.68 -10.60 9.08
N SER A 120 -5.34 -9.42 8.58
CA SER A 120 -6.26 -8.26 8.59
C SER A 120 -7.55 -8.54 7.82
N ALA A 121 -7.55 -9.50 6.87
CA ALA A 121 -8.75 -9.95 6.17
C ALA A 121 -9.87 -10.41 7.13
N PHE A 122 -9.51 -11.07 8.24
CA PHE A 122 -10.47 -11.56 9.24
C PHE A 122 -11.06 -10.45 10.12
N MET A 123 -10.65 -9.20 9.94
CA MET A 123 -11.32 -8.05 10.56
C MET A 123 -12.67 -7.75 9.91
N VAL A 124 -12.82 -8.08 8.62
CA VAL A 124 -14.01 -7.77 7.82
C VAL A 124 -14.68 -9.02 7.23
N ALA A 125 -13.97 -10.16 7.24
CA ALA A 125 -14.44 -11.40 6.67
C ALA A 125 -14.69 -12.48 7.74
N LYS A 126 -15.78 -13.22 7.58
CA LYS A 126 -16.09 -14.43 8.35
C LYS A 126 -15.42 -15.68 7.80
N LYS A 127 -14.96 -15.63 6.54
CA LYS A 127 -14.20 -16.69 5.90
C LYS A 127 -13.29 -16.10 4.83
N VAL A 128 -12.08 -16.62 4.72
CA VAL A 128 -11.12 -16.24 3.68
C VAL A 128 -10.71 -17.49 2.92
N GLU A 129 -10.68 -17.39 1.60
CA GLU A 129 -10.15 -18.42 0.72
C GLU A 129 -8.99 -17.86 -0.10
N ILE A 130 -7.96 -18.67 -0.34
CA ILE A 130 -6.86 -18.36 -1.24
C ILE A 130 -6.88 -19.41 -2.35
N VAL A 131 -7.01 -19.00 -3.60
CA VAL A 131 -6.86 -19.86 -4.77
C VAL A 131 -5.61 -19.42 -5.52
N THR A 132 -4.57 -20.25 -5.54
CA THR A 132 -3.25 -19.83 -6.03
C THR A 132 -2.55 -20.90 -6.84
N LYS A 133 -1.74 -20.46 -7.79
CA LYS A 133 -0.88 -21.31 -8.62
C LYS A 133 0.48 -20.64 -8.79
N SER A 134 1.53 -21.34 -8.36
CA SER A 134 2.90 -20.83 -8.45
C SER A 134 3.34 -20.64 -9.90
N TYR A 135 4.24 -19.69 -10.13
CA TYR A 135 4.91 -19.47 -11.43
C TYR A 135 5.84 -20.64 -11.84
N ARG A 136 6.17 -21.53 -10.91
CA ARG A 136 7.08 -22.66 -11.16
C ARG A 136 6.47 -23.66 -12.13
N ASP A 137 7.29 -24.17 -13.05
CA ASP A 137 6.85 -25.14 -14.05
C ASP A 137 6.25 -26.39 -13.37
N GLY A 138 5.07 -26.79 -13.82
CA GLY A 138 4.35 -27.96 -13.29
C GLY A 138 3.72 -27.76 -11.91
N ALA A 139 3.64 -26.53 -11.40
CA ALA A 139 2.99 -26.26 -10.11
C ALA A 139 1.49 -26.62 -10.14
N GLN A 140 1.08 -27.40 -9.14
CA GLN A 140 -0.32 -27.69 -8.85
C GLN A 140 -0.99 -26.45 -8.24
N ALA A 141 -2.18 -26.10 -8.73
CA ALA A 141 -2.97 -25.05 -8.10
C ALA A 141 -3.60 -25.58 -6.81
N VAL A 142 -3.63 -24.75 -5.78
CA VAL A 142 -4.15 -25.10 -4.46
C VAL A 142 -5.20 -24.10 -4.00
N LYS A 143 -6.17 -24.60 -3.26
CA LYS A 143 -7.17 -23.81 -2.54
C LYS A 143 -6.96 -23.97 -1.05
N TRP A 144 -6.73 -22.85 -0.36
CA TRP A 144 -6.73 -22.76 1.09
C TRP A 144 -8.00 -22.07 1.58
N SER A 145 -8.54 -22.50 2.72
CA SER A 145 -9.77 -21.94 3.30
C SER A 145 -9.70 -21.93 4.82
N CYS A 146 -10.12 -20.82 5.43
CA CYS A 146 -10.20 -20.65 6.89
C CYS A 146 -11.36 -19.72 7.25
N ASP A 147 -12.07 -20.03 8.33
CA ASP A 147 -13.20 -19.25 8.87
C ASP A 147 -12.81 -18.28 9.99
N GLY A 148 -11.50 -18.05 10.17
CA GLY A 148 -10.95 -17.22 11.24
C GLY A 148 -10.78 -17.97 12.57
N SER A 149 -11.06 -19.27 12.60
CA SER A 149 -10.58 -20.17 13.65
C SER A 149 -9.13 -20.61 13.38
N PRO A 150 -8.46 -21.27 14.34
CA PRO A 150 -7.16 -21.91 14.08
C PRO A 150 -7.21 -23.08 13.09
N GLU A 151 -8.39 -23.46 12.60
CA GLU A 151 -8.58 -24.55 11.64
C GLU A 151 -8.56 -23.99 10.21
N PHE A 152 -7.92 -24.74 9.31
CA PHE A 152 -7.88 -24.45 7.89
C PHE A 152 -7.95 -25.74 7.07
N THR A 153 -8.33 -25.62 5.80
CA THR A 153 -8.24 -26.70 4.83
C THR A 153 -7.34 -26.29 3.67
N ILE A 154 -6.63 -27.27 3.10
CA ILE A 154 -5.91 -27.11 1.84
C ILE A 154 -6.28 -28.27 0.92
N GLU A 155 -6.63 -27.96 -0.32
CA GLU A 155 -7.01 -28.95 -1.33
C GLU A 155 -6.43 -28.57 -2.69
N ASP A 156 -6.20 -29.59 -3.53
CA ASP A 156 -5.86 -29.36 -4.92
C ASP A 156 -7.04 -28.73 -5.65
N THR A 157 -6.76 -27.78 -6.53
CA THR A 157 -7.78 -27.10 -7.34
C THR A 157 -7.30 -26.85 -8.75
N GLU A 158 -8.14 -26.23 -9.57
CA GLU A 158 -7.77 -25.80 -10.92
C GLU A 158 -7.69 -24.27 -10.97
N LYS A 159 -6.60 -23.79 -11.59
CA LYS A 159 -6.43 -22.38 -11.95
C LYS A 159 -5.69 -22.34 -13.28
N ASP A 160 -6.24 -21.62 -14.24
CA ASP A 160 -5.69 -21.59 -15.61
C ASP A 160 -4.30 -20.98 -15.62
N ASP A 161 -4.12 -19.86 -14.90
CA ASP A 161 -2.89 -19.07 -14.88
C ASP A 161 -2.27 -18.98 -13.48
N ARG A 162 -1.02 -18.53 -13.41
CA ARG A 162 -0.31 -18.27 -12.16
C ARG A 162 -0.92 -17.09 -11.39
N GLY A 163 -0.48 -16.94 -10.14
CA GLY A 163 -0.89 -15.85 -9.27
C GLY A 163 -1.91 -16.32 -8.24
N THR A 164 -2.59 -15.37 -7.60
CA THR A 164 -3.41 -15.63 -6.42
C THR A 164 -4.71 -14.86 -6.47
N ASP A 165 -5.81 -15.52 -6.10
CA ASP A 165 -7.08 -14.88 -5.76
C ASP A 165 -7.30 -15.03 -4.25
N ILE A 166 -7.38 -13.92 -3.54
CA ILE A 166 -7.80 -13.87 -2.14
C ILE A 166 -9.26 -13.47 -2.10
N ILE A 167 -10.12 -14.36 -1.60
CA ILE A 167 -11.58 -14.21 -1.60
C ILE A 167 -12.03 -14.04 -0.15
N LEU A 168 -12.59 -12.88 0.17
CA LEU A 168 -13.08 -12.52 1.48
C LEU A 168 -14.59 -12.67 1.47
N HIS A 169 -15.11 -13.60 2.26
CA HIS A 169 -16.55 -13.72 2.53
C HIS A 169 -16.89 -12.74 3.66
N ILE A 170 -17.57 -11.64 3.30
CA ILE A 170 -17.73 -10.49 4.20
C ILE A 170 -18.67 -10.84 5.36
N ASP A 171 -18.29 -10.36 6.55
CA ASP A 171 -19.07 -10.51 7.77
C ASP A 171 -20.37 -9.69 7.68
N ASP A 172 -21.42 -10.14 8.35
CA ASP A 172 -22.72 -9.47 8.32
C ASP A 172 -22.67 -8.05 8.93
N ASP A 173 -21.75 -7.82 9.87
CA ASP A 173 -21.51 -6.50 10.47
C ASP A 173 -20.64 -5.57 9.60
N CYS A 174 -20.11 -6.07 8.48
CA CYS A 174 -19.13 -5.39 7.62
C CYS A 174 -19.62 -5.13 6.18
N LYS A 175 -20.94 -5.18 5.95
CA LYS A 175 -21.53 -5.04 4.60
C LYS A 175 -21.27 -3.69 3.93
N GLU A 176 -20.88 -2.66 4.68
CA GLU A 176 -20.43 -1.38 4.10
C GLU A 176 -19.26 -1.55 3.12
N PHE A 177 -18.42 -2.59 3.30
CA PHE A 177 -17.32 -2.89 2.37
C PHE A 177 -17.78 -3.58 1.08
N LEU A 178 -19.07 -3.91 0.92
CA LEU A 178 -19.65 -4.34 -0.35
C LEU A 178 -20.17 -3.16 -1.19
N GLU A 179 -20.08 -1.93 -0.68
CA GLU A 179 -20.47 -0.73 -1.42
C GLU A 179 -19.33 -0.26 -2.35
N GLU A 180 -19.62 -0.12 -3.65
CA GLU A 180 -18.65 0.31 -4.68
C GLU A 180 -17.95 1.62 -4.29
N GLY A 181 -18.71 2.61 -3.81
CA GLY A 181 -18.17 3.91 -3.40
C GLY A 181 -17.23 3.82 -2.20
N ARG A 182 -17.54 2.95 -1.23
CA ARG A 182 -16.70 2.74 -0.05
C ARG A 182 -15.37 2.13 -0.47
N ILE A 183 -15.37 1.05 -1.25
CA ILE A 183 -14.15 0.39 -1.71
C ILE A 183 -13.33 1.30 -2.63
N ALA A 184 -13.96 2.02 -3.56
CA ALA A 184 -13.27 3.00 -4.41
C ALA A 184 -12.56 4.07 -3.57
N SER A 185 -13.19 4.57 -2.50
CA SER A 185 -12.58 5.57 -1.61
C SER A 185 -11.35 5.01 -0.87
N LEU A 186 -11.43 3.76 -0.40
CA LEU A 186 -10.34 3.10 0.31
C LEU A 186 -9.17 2.80 -0.62
N LEU A 187 -9.44 2.28 -1.82
CA LEU A 187 -8.41 2.06 -2.83
C LEU A 187 -7.75 3.38 -3.24
N THR A 188 -8.52 4.46 -3.39
CA THR A 188 -7.96 5.80 -3.67
C THR A 188 -7.13 6.34 -2.52
N LYS A 189 -7.48 6.03 -1.27
CA LYS A 189 -6.72 6.47 -0.08
C LYS A 189 -5.41 5.69 0.06
N TYR A 190 -5.46 4.36 -0.03
CA TYR A 190 -4.34 3.49 0.34
C TYR A 190 -3.49 3.03 -0.83
N CYS A 191 -4.07 2.92 -2.03
CA CYS A 191 -3.44 2.28 -3.19
C CYS A 191 -3.08 3.27 -4.31
N ARG A 192 -3.27 4.58 -4.08
CA ARG A 192 -3.23 5.64 -5.11
C ARG A 192 -1.98 5.66 -5.96
N PHE A 193 -0.85 5.27 -5.37
CA PHE A 193 0.46 5.45 -5.97
C PHE A 193 1.26 4.15 -6.05
N LEU A 194 0.62 3.00 -5.85
CA LEU A 194 1.32 1.72 -5.88
C LEU A 194 1.99 1.46 -7.24
N PRO A 195 3.16 0.78 -7.27
CA PRO A 195 4.01 0.63 -8.46
C PRO A 195 3.48 -0.39 -9.50
N ILE A 196 2.29 -0.95 -9.26
CA ILE A 196 1.60 -1.90 -10.13
C ILE A 196 0.18 -1.39 -10.33
N PRO A 197 -0.38 -1.44 -11.56
CA PRO A 197 -1.76 -1.02 -11.79
C PRO A 197 -2.74 -1.79 -10.90
N VAL A 198 -3.64 -1.06 -10.26
CA VAL A 198 -4.75 -1.59 -9.47
C VAL A 198 -6.02 -1.21 -10.19
N ALA A 199 -6.81 -2.21 -10.56
CA ALA A 199 -8.09 -2.02 -11.23
C ALA A 199 -9.25 -2.33 -10.28
N PHE A 200 -10.27 -1.49 -10.35
CA PHE A 200 -11.52 -1.68 -9.63
C PHE A 200 -12.71 -1.38 -10.55
N GLY A 201 -13.42 -2.44 -10.94
CA GLY A 201 -14.48 -2.37 -11.93
C GLY A 201 -13.99 -2.12 -13.36
N LYS A 202 -14.93 -1.82 -14.25
CA LYS A 202 -14.68 -1.49 -15.66
C LYS A 202 -14.90 -0.01 -15.92
N LYS A 203 -14.22 0.54 -16.93
CA LYS A 203 -14.48 1.94 -17.33
C LYS A 203 -15.92 2.07 -17.81
N LYS A 204 -16.59 3.15 -17.43
CA LYS A 204 -17.97 3.47 -17.82
C LYS A 204 -17.95 4.58 -18.88
N GLU A 205 -18.65 4.36 -19.99
CA GLU A 205 -18.81 5.35 -21.06
C GLU A 205 -20.27 5.76 -21.21
N TRP A 206 -20.52 7.00 -21.61
CA TRP A 206 -21.87 7.47 -21.92
C TRP A 206 -22.23 7.08 -23.36
N LYS A 207 -23.15 6.12 -23.52
CA LYS A 207 -23.67 5.65 -24.81
C LYS A 207 -25.18 5.56 -24.76
N ASP A 208 -25.84 6.10 -25.78
CA ASP A 208 -27.31 6.08 -25.93
C ASP A 208 -28.09 6.57 -24.71
N GLY A 209 -27.61 7.65 -24.06
CA GLY A 209 -28.29 8.25 -22.91
C GLY A 209 -28.15 7.50 -21.59
N LYS A 210 -27.27 6.49 -21.52
CA LYS A 210 -26.95 5.74 -20.29
C LYS A 210 -25.44 5.52 -20.14
N GLN A 211 -24.97 5.30 -18.92
CA GLN A 211 -23.63 4.77 -18.68
C GLN A 211 -23.61 3.27 -18.97
N VAL A 212 -22.62 2.81 -19.73
CA VAL A 212 -22.39 1.41 -20.06
C VAL A 212 -20.94 1.06 -19.72
N GLU A 213 -20.74 -0.08 -19.07
CA GLU A 213 -19.39 -0.61 -18.81
C GLU A 213 -18.73 -1.08 -20.11
N THR A 214 -17.46 -0.75 -20.24
CA THR A 214 -16.58 -1.21 -21.33
C THR A 214 -15.90 -2.52 -20.94
N THR A 215 -15.11 -3.08 -21.86
CA THR A 215 -14.24 -4.22 -21.56
C THR A 215 -12.95 -3.81 -20.84
N GLU A 216 -12.62 -2.52 -20.84
CA GLU A 216 -11.39 -2.00 -20.25
C GLU A 216 -11.48 -1.91 -18.74
N ASP A 217 -10.40 -2.33 -18.08
CA ASP A 217 -10.26 -2.18 -16.63
C ASP A 217 -10.22 -0.69 -16.25
N ASN A 218 -10.92 -0.36 -15.16
CA ASN A 218 -10.83 0.95 -14.54
C ASN A 218 -9.65 0.96 -13.56
N VAL A 219 -8.47 1.35 -14.06
CA VAL A 219 -7.25 1.52 -13.25
C VAL A 219 -7.42 2.76 -12.36
N ILE A 220 -7.28 2.58 -11.05
CA ILE A 220 -7.58 3.61 -10.03
C ILE A 220 -6.35 4.32 -9.47
N ASN A 221 -5.14 3.84 -9.79
CA ASN A 221 -3.88 4.37 -9.27
C ASN A 221 -2.97 4.92 -10.38
N GLU A 222 -2.00 5.74 -9.97
CA GLU A 222 -0.89 6.24 -10.78
C GLU A 222 0.39 5.51 -10.37
N THR A 223 0.96 4.71 -11.27
CA THR A 223 2.14 3.88 -10.96
C THR A 223 3.45 4.64 -11.04
N GLU A 224 3.46 5.80 -11.72
CA GLU A 224 4.62 6.68 -11.84
C GLU A 224 4.29 8.07 -11.26
N PRO A 225 4.10 8.16 -9.93
CA PRO A 225 3.76 9.42 -9.29
C PRO A 225 4.79 10.52 -9.56
N LEU A 226 4.36 11.77 -9.50
CA LEU A 226 5.19 12.91 -9.93
C LEU A 226 6.55 12.99 -9.21
N TRP A 227 6.59 12.66 -7.91
CA TRP A 227 7.81 12.75 -7.10
C TRP A 227 8.85 11.66 -7.40
N THR A 228 8.49 10.60 -8.14
CA THR A 228 9.47 9.59 -8.60
C THR A 228 10.09 9.93 -9.94
N ARG A 229 9.59 10.96 -10.62
CA ARG A 229 10.11 11.43 -11.92
C ARG A 229 11.24 12.44 -11.71
N LYS A 230 12.22 12.45 -12.61
CA LYS A 230 13.35 13.38 -12.51
C LYS A 230 12.88 14.82 -12.70
N PRO A 231 13.27 15.77 -11.83
CA PRO A 231 12.83 17.17 -11.93
C PRO A 231 13.10 17.83 -13.28
N VAL A 232 14.19 17.45 -13.96
CA VAL A 232 14.57 17.97 -15.29
C VAL A 232 13.58 17.62 -16.40
N ASP A 233 12.78 16.58 -16.21
CA ASP A 233 11.77 16.11 -17.17
C ASP A 233 10.37 16.66 -16.85
N LEU A 234 10.25 17.53 -15.84
CA LEU A 234 8.99 18.07 -15.33
C LEU A 234 8.87 19.56 -15.62
N LYS A 235 7.63 20.00 -15.87
CA LYS A 235 7.27 21.41 -16.03
C LYS A 235 6.41 21.86 -14.85
N ASP A 236 6.35 23.16 -14.63
CA ASP A 236 5.50 23.79 -13.60
C ASP A 236 4.04 23.31 -13.66
N GLU A 237 3.50 23.10 -14.86
CA GLU A 237 2.13 22.61 -15.03
C GLU A 237 1.93 21.17 -14.53
N ASP A 238 2.97 20.33 -14.57
CA ASP A 238 2.91 18.97 -14.00
C ASP A 238 2.75 19.05 -12.47
N TYR A 239 3.50 19.93 -11.80
CA TYR A 239 3.40 20.18 -10.36
C TYR A 239 2.03 20.74 -9.98
N LYS A 240 1.53 21.75 -10.70
CA LYS A 240 0.18 22.30 -10.46
C LYS A 240 -0.91 21.26 -10.69
N LYS A 241 -0.80 20.41 -11.72
CA LYS A 241 -1.74 19.32 -11.97
C LYS A 241 -1.75 18.34 -10.81
N PHE A 242 -0.57 17.89 -10.36
CA PHE A 242 -0.46 16.98 -9.23
C PHE A 242 -0.99 17.59 -7.93
N TYR A 243 -0.74 18.89 -7.68
CA TYR A 243 -1.33 19.59 -6.54
C TYR A 243 -2.87 19.60 -6.59
N ARG A 244 -3.48 19.88 -7.76
CA ARG A 244 -4.94 19.82 -7.94
C ARG A 244 -5.50 18.41 -7.77
N GLU A 245 -4.76 17.38 -8.17
CA GLU A 245 -5.17 15.98 -7.94
C GLU A 245 -5.17 15.61 -6.45
N LEU A 246 -4.18 16.08 -5.69
CA LEU A 246 -4.14 15.89 -4.24
C LEU A 246 -5.19 16.73 -3.51
N TYR A 247 -5.42 17.97 -3.95
CA TYR A 247 -6.29 18.93 -3.29
C TYR A 247 -7.22 19.64 -4.31
N PRO A 248 -8.29 18.99 -4.79
CA PRO A 248 -9.13 19.51 -5.88
C PRO A 248 -9.81 20.87 -5.59
N MET A 249 -10.00 21.20 -4.32
CA MET A 249 -10.68 22.42 -3.88
C MET A 249 -9.71 23.52 -3.41
N ALA A 250 -8.40 23.30 -3.50
CA ALA A 250 -7.39 24.28 -3.10
C ALA A 250 -7.05 25.25 -4.24
N ASP A 251 -6.71 26.49 -3.90
CA ASP A 251 -6.13 27.43 -4.87
C ASP A 251 -4.73 26.96 -5.29
N GLU A 252 -4.25 27.38 -6.46
CA GLU A 252 -2.89 27.06 -6.90
C GLU A 252 -1.82 27.45 -5.86
N PRO A 253 -0.78 26.61 -5.69
CA PRO A 253 0.28 26.87 -4.73
C PRO A 253 1.10 28.09 -5.16
N LEU A 254 1.75 28.75 -4.19
CA LEU A 254 2.68 29.85 -4.45
C LEU A 254 3.95 29.32 -5.14
N PHE A 255 4.52 28.25 -4.59
CA PHE A 255 5.67 27.52 -5.12
C PHE A 255 5.72 26.12 -4.51
N TRP A 256 6.70 25.32 -4.94
CA TRP A 256 6.94 23.97 -4.45
C TRP A 256 8.42 23.67 -4.34
N ILE A 257 8.75 22.65 -3.54
CA ILE A 257 10.08 22.07 -3.40
C ILE A 257 9.97 20.60 -3.78
N HIS A 258 10.75 20.17 -4.77
CA HIS A 258 10.91 18.76 -5.11
C HIS A 258 12.08 18.19 -4.31
N LEU A 259 11.79 17.26 -3.40
CA LEU A 259 12.77 16.58 -2.57
C LEU A 259 13.29 15.34 -3.31
N ASN A 260 14.60 15.20 -3.42
CA ASN A 260 15.24 14.00 -3.96
C ASN A 260 16.60 13.82 -3.26
N VAL A 261 16.60 13.05 -2.18
CA VAL A 261 17.76 12.77 -1.32
C VAL A 261 18.02 11.27 -1.32
N ASP A 262 19.26 10.90 -1.57
CA ASP A 262 19.73 9.51 -1.59
C ASP A 262 20.75 9.19 -0.46
N TYR A 263 21.24 10.23 0.24
CA TYR A 263 22.16 10.09 1.39
C TYR A 263 21.99 11.23 2.42
N PRO A 264 22.04 10.96 3.75
CA PRO A 264 22.28 9.68 4.42
C PRO A 264 21.04 8.80 4.60
N PHE A 265 19.90 9.22 4.04
CA PHE A 265 18.63 8.49 4.01
C PHE A 265 17.98 8.72 2.64
N ASN A 266 17.00 7.89 2.29
CA ASN A 266 16.30 8.00 1.03
C ASN A 266 15.01 8.78 1.25
N LEU A 267 14.87 9.93 0.61
CA LEU A 267 13.70 10.79 0.73
C LEU A 267 13.35 11.38 -0.62
N THR A 268 12.14 11.08 -1.09
CA THR A 268 11.55 11.73 -2.25
C THR A 268 10.25 12.39 -1.85
N GLY A 269 9.80 13.37 -2.62
CA GLY A 269 8.54 14.03 -2.31
C GLY A 269 8.42 15.39 -2.95
N ILE A 270 7.25 15.99 -2.79
CA ILE A 270 7.00 17.35 -3.23
C ILE A 270 6.23 18.07 -2.13
N LEU A 271 6.80 19.17 -1.66
CA LEU A 271 6.17 20.05 -0.67
C LEU A 271 5.69 21.31 -1.38
N TYR A 272 4.43 21.66 -1.15
CA TYR A 272 3.74 22.81 -1.74
C TYR A 272 3.46 23.86 -0.68
N PHE A 273 3.64 25.12 -1.06
CA PHE A 273 3.34 26.28 -0.23
C PHE A 273 1.97 26.85 -0.63
N PRO A 274 0.89 26.54 0.10
CA PRO A 274 -0.43 27.01 -0.25
C PRO A 274 -0.57 28.52 -0.03
N LYS A 275 -1.49 29.16 -0.76
CA LYS A 275 -1.88 30.55 -0.48
C LYS A 275 -2.66 30.61 0.83
N VAL A 276 -2.14 31.31 1.83
CA VAL A 276 -2.85 31.53 3.09
C VAL A 276 -3.89 32.64 2.89
N LYS A 277 -5.17 32.29 2.96
CA LYS A 277 -6.26 33.27 3.01
C LYS A 277 -6.50 33.66 4.46
N SER A 278 -6.55 34.97 4.72
CA SER A 278 -6.62 35.60 6.05
C SER A 278 -7.88 35.28 6.88
N ASN A 279 -8.81 34.46 6.36
CA ASN A 279 -10.12 34.23 6.98
C ASN A 279 -10.54 32.75 7.05
N LEU A 280 -9.59 31.80 6.93
CA LEU A 280 -9.86 30.38 7.17
C LEU A 280 -9.04 29.87 8.35
N GLU A 281 -9.63 28.94 9.12
CA GLU A 281 -8.86 28.05 10.00
C GLU A 281 -7.74 27.41 9.17
N LEU A 282 -6.49 27.66 9.57
CA LEU A 282 -5.32 27.05 8.96
C LEU A 282 -5.40 25.53 9.16
N GLN A 283 -5.81 24.82 8.11
CA GLN A 283 -5.85 23.36 8.14
C GLN A 283 -4.43 22.82 8.13
N ARG A 284 -3.98 22.35 9.30
CA ARG A 284 -2.70 21.66 9.47
C ARG A 284 -2.78 20.23 8.92
N ASN A 285 -1.62 19.59 8.79
CA ASN A 285 -1.49 18.15 8.50
C ASN A 285 -2.04 17.75 7.11
N LYS A 286 -1.66 18.51 6.07
CA LYS A 286 -1.99 18.16 4.68
C LYS A 286 -0.89 17.38 3.97
N ILE A 287 0.26 17.18 4.60
CA ILE A 287 1.34 16.38 4.03
C ILE A 287 1.00 14.90 4.19
N GLN A 288 0.99 14.16 3.10
CA GLN A 288 0.78 12.72 3.08
C GLN A 288 2.12 11.99 3.13
N LEU A 289 2.25 11.06 4.07
CA LEU A 289 3.44 10.24 4.27
C LEU A 289 3.28 8.89 3.58
N TYR A 290 4.31 8.51 2.84
CA TYR A 290 4.42 7.28 2.09
C TYR A 290 5.72 6.56 2.45
N CYS A 291 5.69 5.24 2.30
CA CYS A 291 6.89 4.41 2.28
C CYS A 291 6.78 3.45 1.09
N ASN A 292 7.73 3.57 0.16
CA ASN A 292 7.70 2.87 -1.13
C ASN A 292 6.34 3.03 -1.84
N GLN A 293 5.86 4.28 -1.92
CA GLN A 293 4.58 4.67 -2.51
C GLN A 293 3.32 4.10 -1.81
N VAL A 294 3.46 3.45 -0.65
CA VAL A 294 2.33 2.96 0.15
C VAL A 294 1.96 4.01 1.19
N TYR A 295 0.67 4.35 1.25
CA TYR A 295 0.19 5.36 2.19
C TYR A 295 0.34 4.91 3.64
N VAL A 296 0.99 5.75 4.45
CA VAL A 296 1.17 5.55 5.89
C VAL A 296 0.16 6.40 6.66
N THR A 297 0.26 7.72 6.54
CA THR A 297 -0.56 8.67 7.31
C THR A 297 -0.44 10.09 6.76
N ASP A 298 -1.42 10.95 6.99
CA ASP A 298 -1.36 12.40 6.79
C ASP A 298 -1.05 13.17 8.10
N SER A 299 -1.01 12.44 9.23
CA SER A 299 -0.81 13.00 10.57
C SER A 299 0.67 13.18 10.91
N VAL A 300 1.31 14.16 10.26
CA VAL A 300 2.76 14.40 10.33
C VAL A 300 3.27 15.13 11.57
N GLU A 301 2.45 15.41 12.59
CA GLU A 301 2.95 16.08 13.81
C GLU A 301 4.07 15.27 14.48
N GLY A 302 5.20 15.92 14.72
CA GLY A 302 6.43 15.32 15.24
C GLY A 302 7.28 14.58 14.21
N ILE A 303 6.85 14.55 12.94
CA ILE A 303 7.64 14.15 11.76
C ILE A 303 8.08 15.41 11.01
N VAL A 304 7.17 16.36 10.85
CA VAL A 304 7.43 17.66 10.23
C VAL A 304 7.34 18.75 11.31
N PRO A 305 8.26 19.73 11.33
CA PRO A 305 8.20 20.86 12.27
C PRO A 305 6.85 21.60 12.21
N ASP A 306 6.35 22.08 13.35
CA ASP A 306 5.00 22.67 13.47
C ASP A 306 4.72 23.78 12.45
N PHE A 307 5.68 24.66 12.17
CA PHE A 307 5.49 25.74 11.19
C PHE A 307 5.37 25.24 9.74
N LEU A 308 5.93 24.05 9.44
CA LEU A 308 5.81 23.38 8.15
C LEU A 308 4.56 22.48 8.06
N THR A 309 3.81 22.27 9.15
CA THR A 309 2.52 21.55 9.10
C THR A 309 1.44 22.26 8.28
N LEU A 310 1.69 23.53 7.91
CA LEU A 310 0.88 24.32 6.99
C LEU A 310 1.16 24.00 5.51
N LEU A 311 2.26 23.31 5.22
CA LEU A 311 2.56 22.87 3.86
C LEU A 311 1.64 21.73 3.45
N HIS A 312 1.48 21.62 2.14
CA HIS A 312 0.77 20.54 1.49
C HIS A 312 1.77 19.65 0.75
N GLY A 313 1.37 18.44 0.38
CA GLY A 313 2.14 17.60 -0.53
C GLY A 313 2.36 16.20 -0.01
N VAL A 314 3.46 15.59 -0.47
CA VAL A 314 3.78 14.17 -0.24
C VAL A 314 5.23 14.02 0.15
N ILE A 315 5.49 13.10 1.06
CA ILE A 315 6.84 12.65 1.43
C ILE A 315 6.84 11.13 1.33
N ASP A 316 7.83 10.57 0.63
CA ASP A 316 7.99 9.13 0.43
C ASP A 316 9.41 8.71 0.80
N SER A 317 9.53 7.75 1.71
CA SER A 317 10.81 7.24 2.17
C SER A 317 10.72 5.77 2.60
N PRO A 318 11.59 4.88 2.09
CA PRO A 318 11.69 3.50 2.55
C PRO A 318 12.14 3.40 4.01
N ASP A 319 12.78 4.46 4.54
CA ASP A 319 13.28 4.52 5.92
C ASP A 319 12.16 4.79 6.94
N ILE A 320 10.92 5.01 6.47
CA ILE A 320 9.74 5.23 7.32
C ILE A 320 9.01 3.90 7.55
N PRO A 321 8.82 3.47 8.80
CA PRO A 321 8.12 2.23 9.09
C PRO A 321 6.61 2.31 8.78
N LEU A 322 6.10 1.32 8.04
CA LEU A 322 4.69 1.24 7.56
C LEU A 322 3.66 0.94 8.67
N ASN A 323 4.06 0.23 9.73
CA ASN A 323 3.15 -0.38 10.71
C ASN A 323 3.46 0.02 12.15
N VAL A 324 3.58 1.33 12.39
CA VAL A 324 3.91 1.83 13.72
C VAL A 324 2.97 2.93 14.15
N SER A 325 2.74 3.00 15.47
CA SER A 325 1.96 4.08 16.04
C SER A 325 2.65 5.42 15.82
N ARG A 326 1.86 6.49 15.82
CA ARG A 326 2.36 7.86 15.77
C ARG A 326 3.47 8.14 16.79
N SER A 327 3.31 7.64 18.02
CA SER A 327 4.30 7.79 19.10
C SER A 327 5.64 7.15 18.76
N TYR A 328 5.64 6.06 18.00
CA TYR A 328 6.86 5.40 17.56
C TYR A 328 7.57 6.23 16.48
N LEU A 329 6.83 6.72 15.48
CA LEU A 329 7.38 7.58 14.40
C LEU A 329 8.13 8.79 14.97
N GLN A 330 7.57 9.45 15.99
CA GLN A 330 8.21 10.60 16.64
C GLN A 330 9.52 10.26 17.36
N SER A 331 9.66 9.02 17.84
CA SER A 331 10.86 8.57 18.54
C SER A 331 11.96 8.10 17.59
N ASP A 332 11.59 7.74 16.36
CA ASP A 332 12.46 7.12 15.37
C ASP A 332 13.60 8.05 14.91
N SER A 333 14.79 7.47 14.77
CA SER A 333 16.01 8.24 14.46
C SER A 333 16.08 8.71 13.01
N ASN A 334 15.53 7.95 12.07
CA ASN A 334 15.50 8.32 10.66
C ASN A 334 14.45 9.40 10.42
N VAL A 335 13.27 9.25 11.03
CA VAL A 335 12.22 10.28 11.02
C VAL A 335 12.74 11.63 11.52
N LYS A 336 13.54 11.64 12.60
CA LYS A 336 14.17 12.88 13.09
C LYS A 336 15.13 13.52 12.08
N LYS A 337 15.95 12.73 11.40
CA LYS A 337 16.88 13.24 10.37
C LYS A 337 16.12 13.82 9.17
N ILE A 338 15.07 13.12 8.72
CA ILE A 338 14.17 13.59 7.66
C ILE A 338 13.53 14.93 8.08
N SER A 339 13.04 15.02 9.32
CA SER A 339 12.47 16.24 9.89
C SER A 339 13.43 17.43 9.83
N THR A 340 14.68 17.23 10.25
CA THR A 340 15.73 18.27 10.23
C THR A 340 16.06 18.70 8.80
N TYR A 341 16.14 17.77 7.85
CA TYR A 341 16.41 18.13 6.47
C TYR A 341 15.27 18.96 5.84
N ILE A 342 14.01 18.55 6.07
CA ILE A 342 12.84 19.29 5.59
C ILE A 342 12.79 20.70 6.21
N TYR A 343 13.18 20.83 7.48
CA TYR A 343 13.34 22.13 8.14
C TYR A 343 14.30 23.04 7.38
N GLU A 344 15.51 22.55 7.09
CA GLU A 344 16.57 23.33 6.45
C GLU A 344 16.20 23.76 5.02
N GLU A 345 15.60 22.86 4.24
CA GLU A 345 15.16 23.16 2.87
C GLU A 345 13.96 24.12 2.84
N GLY A 346 13.03 23.99 3.78
CA GLY A 346 11.89 24.89 3.93
C GLY A 346 12.32 26.32 4.28
N GLU A 347 13.24 26.48 5.24
CA GLU A 347 13.81 27.77 5.64
C GLU A 347 14.58 28.44 4.50
N ARG A 348 15.41 27.67 3.78
CA ARG A 348 16.21 28.15 2.65
C ARG A 348 15.33 28.68 1.52
N SER A 349 14.32 27.90 1.15
CA SER A 349 13.42 28.25 0.04
C SER A 349 12.55 29.46 0.39
N SER A 350 12.06 29.54 1.62
CA SER A 350 11.31 30.71 2.11
C SER A 350 12.17 31.97 2.10
N SER A 351 13.42 31.87 2.56
CA SER A 351 14.36 33.00 2.58
C SER A 351 14.66 33.56 1.18
N ILE A 352 14.74 32.69 0.17
CA ILE A 352 14.94 33.12 -1.23
C ILE A 352 13.70 33.82 -1.76
N TYR A 353 12.50 33.26 -1.52
CA TYR A 353 11.25 33.79 -2.06
C TYR A 353 10.81 35.13 -1.42
N PHE A 354 11.10 35.34 -0.14
CA PHE A 354 10.73 36.59 0.58
C PHE A 354 11.81 37.68 0.54
N GLN A 355 12.93 37.45 -0.16
CA GLN A 355 13.96 38.48 -0.43
C GLN A 355 13.72 39.24 -1.74
N GLU A 356 12.85 38.74 -2.62
CA GLU A 356 12.29 39.45 -3.77
C GLU A 356 10.92 40.06 -3.44
#